data_AF-A0A7V0IWQ9-F1
#
_entry.id   AF-A0A7V0IWQ9-F1
#
_cell.length_a   1.000
_cell.length_b   1.000
_cell.length_c   1.000
_cell.angle_alpha   90.00
_cell.angle_beta   90.00
_cell.angle_gamma   90.00
#
_symmetry.space_group_name_H-M   'P 1'
#
loop_
_entity.id
_entity.type
_entity.pdbx_description
1 polymer ?
#
loop_
_entity_poly.entity_id
_entity_poly.type
_entity_poly.pdbx_seq_one_letter_code
_entity_poly.pdbx_strand_id
1 'polypeptide(L)'
;MAGGTVMQTLSQRRAARALELLENITEKGETRNEFSQFCKSFPTMILQNGLGQAIAFIKSKKDKDDKPDYKYDTMYNTLNAWLKELTLIKDDVLREINYMNAQEYLHIQMESLKFLEWIKRYENAEIFK
;
A
#
# COMPACT_ATOMS: atom_id res chain seq x y z
N MET A 1 38.90 -1.36 -6.33
CA MET A 1 37.61 -1.14 -7.02
C MET A 1 36.57 -0.84 -5.94
N ALA A 2 36.40 0.45 -5.59
CA ALA A 2 35.37 0.83 -4.63
C ALA A 2 34.01 0.73 -5.34
N GLY A 3 33.23 -0.28 -5.00
CA GLY A 3 31.85 -0.41 -5.46
C GLY A 3 31.02 0.71 -4.84
N GLY A 4 30.88 1.82 -5.55
CA GLY A 4 29.99 2.91 -5.16
C GLY A 4 28.57 2.38 -5.10
N THR A 5 27.99 2.32 -3.90
CA THR A 5 26.57 2.00 -3.74
C THR A 5 25.76 3.01 -4.55
N VAL A 6 25.02 2.54 -5.54
CA VAL A 6 24.13 3.40 -6.34
C VAL A 6 23.07 3.97 -5.40
N MET A 7 23.13 5.28 -5.12
CA MET A 7 22.16 5.95 -4.28
C MET A 7 20.83 6.05 -5.05
N GLN A 8 19.83 5.31 -4.62
CA GLN A 8 18.48 5.40 -5.17
C GLN A 8 17.71 6.56 -4.52
N THR A 9 16.93 7.27 -5.33
CA THR A 9 15.95 8.22 -4.81
C THR A 9 14.81 7.48 -4.10
N LEU A 10 14.13 8.15 -3.16
CA LEU A 10 12.94 7.57 -2.52
C LEU A 10 11.82 7.26 -3.53
N SER A 11 11.72 8.01 -4.63
CA SER A 11 10.77 7.72 -5.70
C SER A 11 11.11 6.41 -6.42
N GLN A 12 12.40 6.17 -6.71
CA GLN A 12 12.85 4.90 -7.30
C GLN A 12 12.59 3.72 -6.36
N ARG A 13 12.80 3.90 -5.04
CA ARG A 13 12.47 2.87 -4.05
C ARG A 13 10.97 2.54 -4.01
N ARG A 14 10.11 3.55 -4.02
CA ARG A 14 8.64 3.34 -4.08
C ARG A 14 8.26 2.55 -5.34
N ALA A 15 8.79 2.93 -6.49
CA ALA A 15 8.54 2.25 -7.75
C ALA A 15 8.99 0.79 -7.70
N ALA A 16 10.22 0.53 -7.26
CA ALA A 16 10.77 -0.82 -7.14
C ALA A 16 9.93 -1.69 -6.17
N ARG A 17 9.58 -1.15 -5.00
CA ARG A 17 8.79 -1.89 -4.01
C ARG A 17 7.37 -2.16 -4.48
N ALA A 18 6.73 -1.19 -5.13
CA ALA A 18 5.41 -1.37 -5.72
C ALA A 18 5.42 -2.45 -6.82
N LEU A 19 6.46 -2.48 -7.65
CA LEU A 19 6.64 -3.50 -8.68
C LEU A 19 6.78 -4.90 -8.06
N GLU A 20 7.70 -5.06 -7.10
CA GLU A 20 7.96 -6.33 -6.41
C GLU A 20 6.70 -6.88 -5.73
N LEU A 21 5.91 -6.02 -5.08
CA LEU A 21 4.68 -6.45 -4.41
C LEU A 21 3.62 -6.93 -5.41
N LEU A 22 3.51 -6.27 -6.56
CA LEU A 22 2.57 -6.66 -7.61
C LEU A 22 3.01 -7.93 -8.36
N GLU A 23 4.31 -8.12 -8.56
CA GLU A 23 4.87 -9.35 -9.15
C GLU A 23 4.59 -10.60 -8.30
N ASN A 24 4.52 -10.44 -6.98
CA ASN A 24 4.27 -11.53 -6.05
C ASN A 24 2.78 -11.90 -5.91
N ILE A 25 1.88 -11.19 -6.59
CA ILE A 25 0.45 -11.53 -6.60
C ILE A 25 0.22 -12.70 -7.55
N THR A 26 -0.19 -13.84 -7.00
CA THR A 26 -0.41 -15.08 -7.76
C THR A 26 -1.82 -15.21 -8.32
N GLU A 27 -2.77 -14.40 -7.82
CA GLU A 27 -4.16 -14.42 -8.25
C GLU A 27 -4.32 -14.04 -9.72
N LYS A 28 -5.29 -14.66 -10.40
CA LYS A 28 -5.57 -14.47 -11.83
C LYS A 28 -7.06 -14.24 -12.07
N GLY A 29 -7.40 -13.83 -13.29
CA GLY A 29 -8.79 -13.70 -13.72
C GLY A 29 -9.56 -12.64 -12.92
N GLU A 30 -10.76 -12.99 -12.47
CA GLU A 30 -11.66 -12.05 -11.79
C GLU A 30 -11.06 -11.51 -10.48
N THR A 31 -10.48 -12.36 -9.64
CA THR A 31 -9.83 -11.95 -8.38
C THR A 31 -8.73 -10.91 -8.63
N ARG A 32 -7.92 -11.11 -9.69
CA ARG A 32 -6.86 -10.18 -10.08
C ARG A 32 -7.41 -8.85 -10.58
N ASN A 33 -8.49 -8.88 -11.34
CA ASN A 33 -9.17 -7.70 -11.84
C ASN A 33 -9.80 -6.87 -10.72
N GLU A 34 -10.44 -7.52 -9.75
CA GLU A 34 -10.99 -6.85 -8.56
C GLU A 34 -9.90 -6.16 -7.74
N PHE A 35 -8.76 -6.86 -7.52
CA PHE A 35 -7.62 -6.26 -6.85
C PHE A 35 -7.08 -5.04 -7.61
N SER A 36 -6.97 -5.14 -8.94
CA SER A 36 -6.53 -4.03 -9.79
C SER A 36 -7.42 -2.80 -9.66
N GLN A 37 -8.74 -3.00 -9.76
CA GLN A 37 -9.72 -1.93 -9.61
C GLN A 37 -9.66 -1.29 -8.22
N PHE A 38 -9.46 -2.10 -7.19
CA PHE A 38 -9.31 -1.60 -5.83
C PHE A 38 -8.03 -0.78 -5.63
N CYS A 39 -6.89 -1.23 -6.16
CA CYS A 39 -5.64 -0.44 -6.14
C CYS A 39 -5.81 0.94 -6.77
N LYS A 40 -6.60 1.03 -7.85
CA LYS A 40 -6.86 2.28 -8.57
C LYS A 40 -7.71 3.27 -7.76
N SER A 41 -8.59 2.77 -6.88
CA SER A 41 -9.52 3.59 -6.08
C SER A 41 -9.01 3.93 -4.68
N PHE A 42 -8.15 3.10 -4.08
CA PHE A 42 -7.70 3.25 -2.70
C PHE A 42 -7.01 4.60 -2.38
N PRO A 43 -6.13 5.17 -3.25
CA PRO A 43 -5.57 6.50 -3.01
C PRO A 43 -6.64 7.59 -2.85
N THR A 44 -7.70 7.54 -3.66
CA THR A 44 -8.82 8.47 -3.59
C THR A 44 -9.57 8.33 -2.26
N MET A 45 -9.73 7.10 -1.78
CA MET A 45 -10.39 6.83 -0.50
C MET A 45 -9.62 7.44 0.68
N ILE A 46 -8.29 7.41 0.65
CA ILE A 46 -7.43 8.09 1.64
C ILE A 46 -7.56 9.61 1.53
N LEU A 47 -7.58 10.18 0.32
CA LEU A 47 -7.73 11.63 0.13
C LEU A 47 -9.07 12.14 0.68
N GLN A 48 -10.15 11.37 0.51
CA GLN A 48 -11.50 11.77 0.91
C GLN A 48 -11.76 11.57 2.41
N ASN A 49 -11.27 10.47 2.99
CA ASN A 49 -11.64 10.04 4.35
C ASN A 49 -10.48 10.10 5.36
N GLY A 50 -9.26 10.36 4.88
CA GLY A 50 -8.04 10.23 5.66
C GLY A 50 -7.52 8.79 5.75
N LEU A 51 -6.24 8.66 6.09
CA LEU A 51 -5.54 7.39 6.18
C LEU A 51 -6.19 6.44 7.19
N GLY A 52 -6.50 6.92 8.40
CA GLY A 52 -7.03 6.07 9.47
C GLY A 52 -8.35 5.42 9.13
N GLN A 53 -9.32 6.18 8.60
CA GLN A 53 -10.61 5.63 8.17
C GLN A 53 -10.46 4.68 6.98
N ALA A 54 -9.60 5.02 6.01
CA ALA A 54 -9.37 4.15 4.86
C ALA A 54 -8.76 2.80 5.29
N ILE A 55 -7.80 2.80 6.22
CA ILE A 55 -7.19 1.57 6.75
C ILE A 55 -8.19 0.77 7.59
N ALA A 56 -8.98 1.43 8.44
CA ALA A 56 -10.01 0.76 9.23
C ALA A 56 -11.06 0.08 8.33
N PHE A 57 -11.50 0.76 7.27
CA PHE A 57 -12.43 0.21 6.28
C PHE A 57 -11.90 -1.07 5.64
N ILE A 58 -10.69 -1.06 5.08
CA ILE A 58 -10.16 -2.24 4.39
C ILE A 58 -9.93 -3.39 5.38
N LYS A 59 -9.52 -3.10 6.62
CA LYS A 59 -9.30 -4.14 7.64
C LYS A 59 -10.60 -4.80 8.12
N SER A 60 -11.73 -4.09 8.02
CA SER A 60 -13.05 -4.63 8.36
C SER A 60 -13.64 -5.57 7.30
N LYS A 61 -13.07 -5.65 6.10
CA LYS A 61 -13.65 -6.42 5.00
C LYS A 61 -13.40 -7.91 5.17
N LYS A 62 -14.47 -8.67 4.94
CA LYS A 62 -14.52 -10.12 5.09
C LYS A 62 -15.02 -10.79 3.82
N ASP A 63 -14.51 -11.99 3.54
CA ASP A 63 -14.99 -12.86 2.47
C ASP A 63 -16.25 -13.64 2.92
N LYS A 64 -16.69 -14.58 2.07
CA LYS A 64 -17.88 -15.42 2.32
C LYS A 64 -17.70 -16.39 3.50
N ASP A 65 -16.47 -16.67 3.91
CA ASP A 65 -16.11 -17.56 5.02
C ASP A 65 -15.79 -16.77 6.30
N ASP A 66 -16.11 -15.47 6.36
CA ASP A 66 -15.79 -14.55 7.46
C ASP A 66 -14.27 -14.37 7.73
N LYS A 67 -13.43 -14.68 6.73
CA LYS A 67 -11.98 -14.43 6.75
C LYS A 67 -11.67 -13.06 6.16
N PRO A 68 -10.51 -12.45 6.46
CA PRO A 68 -10.11 -11.21 5.80
C PRO A 68 -10.18 -11.34 4.28
N ASP A 69 -10.89 -10.43 3.63
CA ASP A 69 -11.02 -10.44 2.16
C ASP A 69 -9.64 -10.17 1.53
N TYR A 70 -9.26 -11.05 0.60
CA TYR A 70 -7.94 -11.11 -0.02
C TYR A 70 -7.43 -9.76 -0.52
N LYS A 71 -8.24 -9.00 -1.28
CA LYS A 71 -7.73 -7.77 -1.94
C LYS A 71 -7.47 -6.66 -0.93
N TYR A 72 -8.32 -6.59 0.09
CA TYR A 72 -8.19 -5.61 1.15
C TYR A 72 -7.05 -5.96 2.10
N ASP A 73 -6.90 -7.24 2.47
CA ASP A 73 -5.80 -7.68 3.35
C ASP A 73 -4.45 -7.56 2.64
N THR A 74 -4.38 -7.91 1.35
CA THR A 74 -3.16 -7.73 0.53
C THR A 74 -2.71 -6.27 0.48
N MET A 75 -3.63 -5.33 0.25
CA MET A 75 -3.34 -3.89 0.26
C MET A 75 -2.91 -3.39 1.64
N TYR A 76 -3.59 -3.83 2.70
CA TYR A 76 -3.24 -3.49 4.07
C TYR A 76 -1.82 -3.96 4.40
N ASN A 77 -1.50 -5.22 4.11
CA ASN A 77 -0.18 -5.81 4.35
C ASN A 77 0.91 -5.11 3.52
N THR A 78 0.61 -4.78 2.26
CA THR A 78 1.48 -4.02 1.36
C THR A 78 1.85 -2.67 1.96
N LEU A 79 0.85 -1.88 2.37
CA LEU A 79 1.09 -0.56 2.93
C LEU A 79 1.82 -0.66 4.29
N ASN A 80 1.42 -1.60 5.14
CA ASN A 80 2.07 -1.82 6.44
C ASN A 80 3.56 -2.17 6.26
N ALA A 81 3.88 -3.06 5.31
CA ALA A 81 5.26 -3.43 5.00
C ALA A 81 6.10 -2.24 4.49
N TRP A 82 5.54 -1.41 3.62
CA TRP A 82 6.23 -0.21 3.12
C TRP A 82 6.55 0.79 4.25
N LEU A 83 5.58 1.06 5.12
CA LEU A 83 5.76 2.00 6.22
C LEU A 83 6.77 1.47 7.26
N LYS A 84 6.83 0.15 7.48
CA LYS A 84 7.87 -0.49 8.30
C LYS A 84 9.25 -0.35 7.67
N GLU A 85 9.38 -0.56 6.36
CA GLU A 85 10.66 -0.42 5.63
C GLU A 85 11.25 0.99 5.77
N LEU A 86 10.39 2.01 5.82
CA LEU A 86 10.80 3.40 6.04
C LEU A 86 10.97 3.76 7.52
N THR A 87 10.79 2.80 8.45
CA THR A 87 10.84 3.02 9.90
C THR A 87 9.86 4.09 10.40
N LEU A 88 8.76 4.31 9.66
CA LEU A 88 7.70 5.25 10.04
C LEU A 88 6.72 4.66 11.05
N ILE A 89 6.63 3.33 11.07
CA ILE A 89 5.91 2.52 12.05
C ILE A 89 6.76 1.33 12.46
N LYS A 90 6.42 0.69 13.57
CA LYS A 90 7.11 -0.51 14.07
C LYS A 90 6.40 -1.79 13.68
N ASP A 91 5.09 -1.86 13.86
CA ASP A 91 4.32 -3.09 13.77
C ASP A 91 2.98 -2.96 13.03
N ASP A 92 2.12 -2.02 13.42
CA ASP A 92 0.76 -1.98 12.89
C ASP A 92 0.34 -0.54 12.64
N VAL A 93 0.25 -0.20 11.36
CA VAL A 93 -0.20 1.12 10.90
C VAL A 93 -1.56 1.49 11.48
N LEU A 94 -2.51 0.56 11.59
CA LEU A 94 -3.85 0.87 12.12
C LEU A 94 -3.79 1.26 13.58
N ARG A 95 -2.92 0.62 14.39
CA ARG A 95 -2.78 0.94 15.80
C ARG A 95 -1.97 2.22 16.00
N GLU A 96 -0.80 2.30 15.38
CA GLU A 96 0.19 3.34 15.67
C GLU A 96 -0.25 4.74 15.26
N ILE A 97 -0.98 4.88 14.14
CA ILE A 97 -1.45 6.20 13.67
C ILE A 97 -2.39 6.89 14.66
N ASN A 98 -3.05 6.16 15.56
CA ASN A 98 -3.94 6.74 16.57
C ASN A 98 -3.17 7.44 17.72
N TYR A 99 -1.87 7.17 17.85
CA TYR A 99 -1.04 7.72 18.92
C TYR A 99 -0.04 8.76 18.40
N MET A 100 -0.06 9.05 17.11
CA MET A 100 0.79 10.03 16.46
C MET A 100 0.30 11.45 16.68
N ASN A 101 1.23 12.40 16.70
CA ASN A 101 0.87 13.80 16.57
C ASN A 101 0.45 14.12 15.12
N ALA A 102 -0.13 15.31 14.91
CA ALA A 102 -0.65 15.71 13.60
C ALA A 102 0.42 15.71 12.49
N GLN A 103 1.66 16.09 12.79
CA GLN A 103 2.74 16.15 11.80
C GLN A 103 3.16 14.75 11.36
N GLU A 104 3.32 13.82 12.31
CA GLU A 104 3.63 12.42 12.04
C GLU A 104 2.53 11.76 11.21
N TYR A 105 1.27 11.95 11.61
CA TYR A 105 0.11 11.42 10.90
C TYR A 105 0.05 11.92 9.45
N LEU A 106 0.22 13.23 9.24
CA LEU A 106 0.24 13.81 7.89
C LEU A 106 1.44 13.31 7.07
N HIS A 107 2.59 13.14 7.69
CA HIS A 107 3.77 12.58 7.02
C HIS A 107 3.50 11.17 6.49
N ILE A 108 2.94 10.28 7.32
CA ILE A 108 2.62 8.91 6.91
C ILE A 108 1.50 8.89 5.87
N GLN A 109 0.47 9.73 5.99
CA GLN A 109 -0.58 9.83 4.97
C GLN A 109 0.00 10.25 3.62
N MET A 110 0.87 11.26 3.60
CA MET A 110 1.52 11.71 2.37
C MET A 110 2.47 10.66 1.78
N GLU A 111 3.18 9.92 2.62
CA GLU A 111 4.04 8.82 2.17
C GLU A 111 3.22 7.67 1.58
N SER A 112 2.15 7.28 2.26
CA SER A 112 1.19 6.26 1.79
C SER A 112 0.66 6.61 0.41
N LEU A 113 0.20 7.85 0.21
CA LEU A 113 -0.32 8.32 -1.09
C LEU A 113 0.75 8.27 -2.19
N LYS A 114 1.99 8.71 -1.91
CA LYS A 114 3.08 8.68 -2.90
C LYS A 114 3.47 7.26 -3.31
N PHE A 115 3.41 6.33 -2.38
CA PHE A 115 3.67 4.92 -2.65
C PHE A 115 2.53 4.25 -3.43
N LEU A 116 1.29 4.42 -2.97
CA LEU A 116 0.11 3.86 -3.62
C LEU A 116 -0.11 4.41 -5.04
N GLU A 117 0.36 5.61 -5.33
CA GLU A 117 0.37 6.16 -6.68
C GLU A 117 1.24 5.34 -7.65
N TRP A 118 2.36 4.77 -7.19
CA TRP A 118 3.15 3.83 -8.02
C TRP A 118 2.41 2.52 -8.26
N ILE A 119 1.76 1.95 -7.24
CA ILE A 119 0.91 0.76 -7.39
C ILE A 119 -0.18 1.03 -8.43
N LYS A 120 -0.90 2.14 -8.28
CA LYS A 120 -1.95 2.56 -9.23
C LYS A 120 -1.43 2.70 -10.66
N ARG A 121 -0.23 3.27 -10.86
CA ARG A 121 0.38 3.40 -12.20
C ARG A 121 0.65 2.04 -12.84
N TYR A 122 1.21 1.09 -12.09
CA TYR A 122 1.47 -0.24 -12.62
C TYR A 122 0.18 -1.02 -12.90
N GLU A 123 -0.82 -0.89 -12.04
CA GLU A 123 -2.15 -1.47 -12.27
C GLU A 123 -2.88 -0.86 -13.47
N ASN A 124 -2.68 0.43 -13.74
CA ASN A 124 -3.19 1.09 -14.95
C ASN A 124 -2.43 0.70 -16.21
N ALA A 125 -1.15 0.33 -16.09
CA ALA A 125 -0.36 -0.17 -17.20
C ALA A 125 -0.71 -1.62 -17.58
N GLU A 126 -1.49 -2.32 -16.75
CA GLU A 126 -2.02 -3.66 -17.01
C GLU A 126 -0.94 -4.73 -17.28
N ILE A 127 0.25 -4.56 -16.70
CA ILE A 127 1.42 -5.42 -16.91
C ILE A 127 1.39 -6.75 -16.12
N PHE A 128 0.35 -6.97 -15.31
CA PHE A 128 0.23 -8.08 -14.34
C PHE A 128 -1.09 -8.86 -14.49
N LYS A 129 -1.61 -8.99 -15.71
CA LYS A 129 -2.88 -9.67 -16.02
C LYS A 129 -2.77 -11.19 -16.09
#